data_AF-A0ABD3P244-F1
#
_entry.id   AF-A0ABD3P244-F1
#
_cell.length_a   1.000
_cell.length_b   1.000
_cell.length_c   1.000
_cell.angle_alpha   90.00
_cell.angle_beta   90.00
_cell.angle_gamma   90.00
#
_symmetry.space_group_name_H-M   'P 1'
#
loop_
_entity.id
_entity.type
_entity.pdbx_description
1 polymer ?
#
loop_
_entity_poly.entity_id
_entity_poly.type
_entity_poly.pdbx_seq_one_letter_code
_entity_poly.pdbx_strand_id
1 'polypeptide(L)'
;MDHPPPWCSQETRRQQAAEHEATKARKKTKEKKAPVNTKASRSRKLQKALTAVGLVRRSDSRLCDAYVDGTTDKSAEEVATIMCRMKYIYEGCCPQFNRKWEELEQHVEYVVEELAKRELKFHYAENFGGRNDYEGYYTGITWDACFEVSDSSAYSLGEMRTQLVNGWTEFPSTWPWLHDGV
;
A
#
# COMPACT_ATOMS: atom_id res chain seq x y z
N MET A 1 58.30 49.29 -6.32
CA MET A 1 56.89 49.75 -6.39
C MET A 1 56.65 50.13 -7.84
N ASP A 2 56.18 49.18 -8.64
CA ASP A 2 55.93 49.37 -10.07
C ASP A 2 54.56 49.98 -10.27
N HIS A 3 54.53 51.27 -10.58
CA HIS A 3 53.31 51.93 -11.05
C HIS A 3 53.12 51.62 -12.54
N PRO A 4 51.99 51.01 -12.95
CA PRO A 4 51.73 50.78 -14.36
C PRO A 4 51.44 52.09 -15.12
N PRO A 5 51.73 52.18 -16.43
CA PRO A 5 51.66 53.43 -17.19
C PRO A 5 50.21 53.91 -17.43
N PRO A 6 49.98 55.24 -17.50
CA PRO A 6 48.65 55.86 -17.41
C PRO A 6 47.79 55.84 -18.68
N TRP A 7 48.22 55.15 -19.75
CA TRP A 7 47.51 55.13 -21.04
C TRP A 7 46.94 53.76 -21.42
N CYS A 8 47.17 52.73 -20.61
CA CYS A 8 46.54 51.44 -20.77
C CYS A 8 45.25 51.42 -19.94
N SER A 9 44.07 51.39 -20.58
CA SER A 9 43.09 50.48 -20.00
C SER A 9 41.59 50.69 -20.12
N GLN A 10 41.02 51.72 -20.75
CA GLN A 10 39.54 51.73 -20.88
C GLN A 10 39.05 50.54 -21.72
N GLU A 11 39.84 50.13 -22.69
CA GLU A 11 39.53 49.04 -23.61
C GLU A 11 39.73 47.66 -22.94
N THR A 12 40.78 47.47 -22.15
CA THR A 12 40.98 46.21 -21.40
C THR A 12 39.99 46.09 -20.24
N ARG A 13 39.54 47.19 -19.62
CA ARG A 13 38.45 47.16 -18.63
C ARG A 13 37.12 46.77 -19.28
N ARG A 14 36.84 47.23 -20.50
CA ARG A 14 35.66 46.82 -21.29
C ARG A 14 35.74 45.36 -21.73
N GLN A 15 36.91 44.90 -22.16
CA GLN A 15 37.14 43.50 -22.54
C GLN A 15 37.02 42.56 -21.33
N GLN A 16 37.61 42.89 -20.19
CA GLN A 16 37.48 42.10 -18.96
C GLN A 16 36.05 42.08 -18.41
N ALA A 17 35.30 43.19 -18.52
CA ALA A 17 33.89 43.23 -18.14
C ALA A 17 33.02 42.37 -19.07
N ALA A 18 33.27 42.41 -20.39
CA ALA A 18 32.58 41.59 -21.38
C ALA A 18 32.86 40.09 -21.21
N GLU A 19 34.10 39.70 -20.89
CA GLU A 19 34.45 38.31 -20.59
C GLU A 19 33.81 37.82 -19.28
N HIS A 20 33.70 38.69 -18.27
CA HIS A 20 33.05 38.35 -17.00
C HIS A 20 31.51 38.26 -17.12
N GLU A 21 30.89 39.03 -18.02
CA GLU A 21 29.48 38.87 -18.38
C GLU A 21 29.23 37.63 -19.24
N ALA A 22 30.09 37.34 -20.23
CA ALA A 22 29.99 36.16 -21.07
C ALA A 22 30.13 34.86 -20.27
N THR A 23 30.99 34.83 -19.26
CA THR A 23 31.14 33.69 -18.34
C THR A 23 29.98 33.57 -17.35
N LYS A 24 29.35 34.68 -16.92
CA LYS A 24 28.11 34.65 -16.13
C LYS A 24 26.90 34.19 -16.94
N ALA A 25 26.79 34.57 -18.22
CA ALA A 25 25.74 34.12 -19.12
C ALA A 25 25.84 32.61 -19.40
N ARG A 26 27.06 32.09 -19.61
CA ARG A 26 27.30 30.65 -19.83
C ARG A 26 26.99 29.74 -18.63
N LYS A 27 27.01 30.27 -17.40
CA LYS A 27 26.62 29.52 -16.19
C LYS A 27 25.11 29.50 -15.92
N LYS A 28 24.30 30.33 -16.60
CA LYS A 28 22.85 30.43 -16.37
C LYS A 28 22.02 29.47 -17.24
N THR A 29 22.59 28.89 -18.28
CA THR A 29 21.98 27.84 -19.10
C THR A 29 22.31 26.44 -18.56
N LYS A 30 22.09 26.21 -17.27
CA LYS A 30 21.85 24.83 -16.81
C LYS A 30 20.46 24.46 -17.29
N GLU A 31 20.42 23.88 -18.47
CA GLU A 31 19.26 23.22 -19.05
C GLU A 31 18.52 22.45 -17.95
N LYS A 32 17.28 22.89 -17.67
CA LYS A 32 16.31 22.09 -16.94
C LYS A 32 16.04 20.85 -17.77
N LYS A 33 16.91 19.82 -17.67
CA LYS A 33 16.59 18.49 -18.17
C LYS A 33 15.28 18.11 -17.50
N ALA A 34 14.22 17.92 -18.30
CA ALA A 34 12.97 17.37 -17.83
C ALA A 34 13.31 16.15 -16.97
N PRO A 35 12.75 16.01 -15.76
CA PRO A 35 13.12 14.95 -14.85
C PRO A 35 12.87 13.63 -15.58
N VAL A 36 13.95 12.95 -15.96
CA VAL A 36 13.87 11.59 -16.50
C VAL A 36 13.11 10.80 -15.45
N ASN A 37 11.96 10.26 -15.84
CA ASN A 37 11.10 9.43 -15.00
C ASN A 37 11.83 8.11 -14.74
N THR A 38 12.88 8.19 -13.94
CA THR A 38 13.74 7.08 -13.53
C THR A 38 13.11 6.39 -12.33
N LYS A 39 13.46 5.12 -12.14
CA LYS A 39 13.12 4.34 -10.93
C LYS A 39 13.43 5.10 -9.64
N ALA A 40 14.57 5.81 -9.59
CA ALA A 40 14.96 6.64 -8.46
C ALA A 40 14.02 7.84 -8.24
N SER A 41 13.56 8.51 -9.31
CA SER A 41 12.59 9.60 -9.22
C SER A 41 11.24 9.12 -8.68
N ARG A 42 10.73 7.99 -9.20
CA ARG A 42 9.49 7.37 -8.70
C ARG A 42 9.61 6.95 -7.26
N SER A 43 10.70 6.29 -6.88
CA SER A 43 10.94 5.91 -5.47
C SER A 43 10.91 7.11 -4.52
N ARG A 44 11.50 8.26 -4.91
CA ARG A 44 11.45 9.48 -4.08
C ARG A 44 10.05 10.08 -4.02
N LYS A 45 9.31 10.09 -5.13
CA LYS A 45 7.92 10.58 -5.15
C LYS A 45 7.03 9.73 -4.24
N LEU A 46 7.12 8.41 -4.36
CA LEU A 46 6.38 7.48 -3.51
C LEU A 46 6.74 7.67 -2.03
N GLN A 47 8.03 7.77 -1.72
CA GLN A 47 8.47 8.00 -0.35
C GLN A 47 7.88 9.29 0.21
N LYS A 48 7.89 10.38 -0.56
CA LYS A 48 7.30 11.65 -0.13
C LYS A 48 5.80 11.53 0.12
N ALA A 49 5.06 10.86 -0.76
CA ALA A 49 3.63 10.65 -0.61
C ALA A 49 3.29 9.81 0.63
N LEU A 50 4.03 8.71 0.86
CA LEU A 50 3.86 7.86 2.03
C LEU A 50 4.19 8.62 3.32
N THR A 51 5.30 9.35 3.37
CA THR A 51 5.69 10.14 4.54
C THR A 51 4.66 11.22 4.86
N ALA A 52 4.02 11.83 3.85
CA ALA A 52 2.95 12.82 4.06
C ALA A 52 1.71 12.23 4.78
N VAL A 53 1.51 10.92 4.71
CA VAL A 53 0.42 10.20 5.39
C VAL A 53 0.92 9.36 6.58
N GLY A 54 2.13 9.63 7.07
CA GLY A 54 2.71 8.95 8.23
C GLY A 54 3.12 7.51 7.97
N LEU A 55 3.31 7.12 6.70
CA LEU A 55 3.68 5.77 6.30
C LEU A 55 5.11 5.69 5.78
N VAL A 56 5.65 4.47 5.87
CA VAL A 56 6.92 4.09 5.26
C VAL A 56 6.64 3.01 4.20
N ARG A 57 7.44 2.99 3.14
CA ARG A 57 7.35 1.92 2.13
C ARG A 57 7.66 0.58 2.79
N ARG A 58 6.71 -0.35 2.72
CA ARG A 58 6.95 -1.75 3.08
C ARG A 58 7.73 -2.47 1.98
N SER A 59 8.64 -3.35 2.36
CA SER A 59 9.47 -4.14 1.44
C SER A 59 8.69 -5.25 0.72
N ASP A 60 7.53 -5.64 1.25
CA ASP A 60 6.69 -6.71 0.71
C ASP A 60 5.51 -6.20 -0.15
N SER A 61 5.40 -4.88 -0.36
CA SER A 61 4.30 -4.30 -1.13
C SER A 61 4.56 -4.36 -2.63
N ARG A 62 3.94 -5.34 -3.29
CA ARG A 62 3.91 -5.46 -4.76
C ARG A 62 3.39 -4.20 -5.45
N LEU A 63 2.47 -3.47 -4.83
CA LEU A 63 1.93 -2.22 -5.38
C LEU A 63 2.98 -1.10 -5.36
N CYS A 64 3.74 -0.97 -4.27
CA CYS A 64 4.83 0.00 -4.19
C CYS A 64 5.95 -0.32 -5.19
N ASP A 65 6.26 -1.60 -5.36
CA ASP A 65 7.24 -2.07 -6.35
C ASP A 65 6.78 -1.78 -7.78
N ALA A 66 5.53 -2.12 -8.11
CA ALA A 66 4.93 -1.81 -9.41
C ALA A 66 4.98 -0.31 -9.72
N TYR A 67 4.71 0.55 -8.74
CA TYR A 67 4.86 2.00 -8.90
C TYR A 67 6.30 2.41 -9.17
N VAL A 68 7.25 1.91 -8.39
CA VAL A 68 8.68 2.24 -8.54
C VAL A 68 9.21 1.76 -9.89
N ASP A 69 8.78 0.59 -10.35
CA ASP A 69 9.15 0.03 -11.64
C ASP A 69 8.44 0.72 -12.81
N GLY A 70 7.30 1.36 -12.55
CA GLY A 70 6.52 2.08 -13.55
C GLY A 70 5.59 1.16 -14.35
N THR A 71 5.18 0.04 -13.75
CA THR A 71 4.27 -0.95 -14.35
C THR A 71 2.81 -0.74 -13.97
N THR A 72 2.53 0.18 -13.05
CA THR A 72 1.17 0.62 -12.70
C THR A 72 0.89 2.01 -13.24
N ASP A 73 -0.38 2.25 -13.54
CA ASP A 73 -0.99 3.52 -13.93
C ASP A 73 -1.25 4.47 -12.75
N LYS A 74 -1.15 3.99 -11.52
CA LYS A 74 -1.45 4.76 -10.30
C LYS A 74 -0.40 5.83 -10.02
N SER A 75 -0.87 6.97 -9.52
CA SER A 75 -0.04 8.03 -8.94
C SER A 75 0.54 7.63 -7.58
N ALA A 76 1.54 8.38 -7.10
CA ALA A 76 2.14 8.12 -5.78
C ALA A 76 1.11 8.32 -4.66
N GLU A 77 0.23 9.30 -4.83
CA GLU A 77 -0.83 9.69 -3.92
C GLU A 77 -1.92 8.61 -3.84
N GLU A 78 -2.30 8.02 -4.98
CA GLU A 78 -3.23 6.89 -5.01
C GLU A 78 -2.63 5.65 -4.34
N VAL A 79 -1.35 5.34 -4.61
CA VAL A 79 -0.65 4.24 -3.92
C VAL A 79 -0.62 4.48 -2.42
N ALA A 80 -0.26 5.69 -1.97
CA ALA A 80 -0.24 6.03 -0.55
C ALA A 80 -1.64 5.90 0.08
N THR A 81 -2.69 6.34 -0.61
CA THR A 81 -4.08 6.19 -0.16
C THR A 81 -4.48 4.73 -0.02
N ILE A 82 -4.15 3.87 -0.99
CA ILE A 82 -4.42 2.42 -0.90
C ILE A 82 -3.66 1.82 0.30
N MET A 83 -2.40 2.19 0.51
CA MET A 83 -1.63 1.72 1.66
C MET A 83 -2.25 2.16 2.99
N CYS A 84 -2.78 3.38 3.09
CA CYS A 84 -3.52 3.83 4.27
C CYS A 84 -4.79 2.99 4.50
N ARG A 85 -5.58 2.74 3.45
CA ARG A 85 -6.79 1.90 3.54
C ARG A 85 -6.47 0.50 4.05
N MET A 86 -5.40 -0.10 3.53
CA MET A 86 -4.94 -1.41 3.98
C MET A 86 -4.49 -1.39 5.44
N LYS A 87 -3.69 -0.40 5.85
CA LYS A 87 -3.30 -0.23 7.26
C LYS A 87 -4.51 -0.09 8.17
N TYR A 88 -5.45 0.77 7.79
CA TYR A 88 -6.66 1.07 8.57
C TYR A 88 -7.50 -0.19 8.83
N ILE A 89 -7.64 -1.05 7.82
CA ILE A 89 -8.42 -2.29 7.93
C ILE A 89 -7.62 -3.38 8.68
N TYR A 90 -6.38 -3.65 8.26
CA TYR A 90 -5.64 -4.80 8.78
C TYR A 90 -5.01 -4.60 10.16
N GLU A 91 -4.74 -3.37 10.59
CA GLU A 91 -4.24 -3.06 11.94
C GLU A 91 -5.39 -2.82 12.94
N GLY A 92 -6.63 -3.13 12.56
CA GLY A 92 -7.79 -3.04 13.46
C GLY A 92 -8.21 -1.61 13.80
N CYS A 93 -7.76 -0.60 13.06
CA CYS A 93 -8.14 0.80 13.28
C CYS A 93 -9.57 1.12 12.82
N CYS A 94 -10.26 0.19 12.15
CA CYS A 94 -11.64 0.34 11.66
C CYS A 94 -12.63 -0.49 12.50
N PRO A 95 -13.29 0.11 13.52
CA PRO A 95 -14.23 -0.61 14.38
C PRO A 95 -15.40 -1.23 13.62
N GLN A 96 -15.89 -0.55 12.57
CA GLN A 96 -17.01 -1.02 11.76
C GLN A 96 -16.63 -2.27 10.95
N PHE A 97 -15.41 -2.28 10.38
CA PHE A 97 -14.89 -3.46 9.70
C PHE A 97 -14.71 -4.61 10.67
N ASN A 98 -14.07 -4.36 11.82
CA ASN A 98 -13.82 -5.40 12.83
C ASN A 98 -15.13 -6.04 13.30
N ARG A 99 -16.16 -5.24 13.56
CA ARG A 99 -17.48 -5.74 13.95
C ARG A 99 -18.12 -6.59 12.86
N LYS A 100 -18.12 -6.14 11.61
CA LYS A 100 -18.66 -6.94 10.49
C LYS A 100 -17.88 -8.24 10.27
N TRP A 101 -16.55 -8.19 10.47
CA TRP A 101 -15.71 -9.38 10.40
C TRP A 101 -16.04 -10.37 11.53
N GLU A 102 -16.20 -9.90 12.76
CA GLU A 102 -16.60 -10.71 13.91
C GLU A 102 -18.00 -11.31 13.74
N GLU A 103 -18.98 -10.54 13.26
CA GLU A 103 -20.33 -11.02 12.94
C GLU A 103 -20.28 -12.14 11.88
N LEU A 104 -19.38 -12.03 10.90
CA LEU A 104 -19.20 -13.04 9.86
C LEU A 104 -18.53 -14.31 10.39
N GLU A 105 -17.49 -14.18 11.22
CA GLU A 105 -16.82 -15.31 11.88
C GLU A 105 -17.81 -16.10 12.76
N GLN A 106 -18.62 -15.39 13.56
CA GLN A 106 -19.67 -16.01 14.38
C GLN A 106 -20.73 -16.73 13.55
N HIS A 107 -21.10 -16.18 12.39
CA HIS A 107 -22.05 -16.83 11.49
C HIS A 107 -21.47 -18.12 10.90
N VAL A 108 -20.19 -18.11 10.49
CA VAL A 108 -19.50 -19.33 10.02
C VAL A 108 -19.43 -20.35 11.14
N GLU A 109 -19.06 -19.97 12.36
CA GLU A 109 -19.00 -20.88 13.52
C GLU A 109 -20.37 -21.52 13.80
N TYR A 110 -21.44 -20.72 13.77
CA TYR A 110 -22.81 -21.24 13.90
C TYR A 110 -23.17 -22.27 12.82
N VAL A 111 -22.83 -21.99 11.56
CA VAL A 111 -23.09 -22.92 10.44
C VAL A 111 -22.23 -24.18 10.57
N VAL A 112 -20.98 -24.06 11.01
CA VAL A 112 -20.11 -25.22 11.33
C VAL A 112 -20.77 -26.13 12.36
N GLU A 113 -21.31 -25.57 13.45
CA GLU A 113 -22.00 -26.36 14.46
C GLU A 113 -23.25 -27.06 13.92
N GLU A 114 -24.05 -26.37 13.10
CA GLU A 114 -25.25 -26.95 12.50
C GLU A 114 -24.93 -28.05 11.50
N LEU A 115 -23.92 -27.86 10.65
CA LEU A 115 -23.42 -28.88 9.74
C LEU A 115 -22.85 -30.07 10.51
N ALA A 116 -22.02 -29.83 11.54
CA ALA A 116 -21.50 -30.89 12.39
C ALA A 116 -22.61 -31.71 13.05
N LYS A 117 -23.68 -31.08 13.54
CA LYS A 117 -24.86 -31.79 14.10
C LYS A 117 -25.59 -32.63 13.05
N ARG A 118 -25.74 -32.11 11.82
CA ARG A 118 -26.36 -32.84 10.70
C ARG A 118 -25.52 -34.06 10.33
N GLU A 119 -24.20 -33.89 10.19
CA GLU A 119 -23.29 -34.98 9.85
C GLU A 119 -23.17 -36.01 10.97
N LEU A 120 -23.16 -35.60 12.26
CA LEU A 120 -23.18 -36.53 13.39
C LEU A 120 -24.40 -37.45 13.33
N LYS A 121 -25.56 -36.91 12.93
CA LYS A 121 -26.80 -37.68 12.77
C LYS A 121 -26.68 -38.77 11.69
N PHE A 122 -25.86 -38.56 10.65
CA PHE A 122 -25.55 -39.57 9.64
C PHE A 122 -24.42 -40.50 10.06
N HIS A 123 -23.42 -40.00 10.80
CA HIS A 123 -22.33 -40.80 11.35
C HIS A 123 -22.80 -41.84 12.39
N TYR A 124 -23.84 -41.54 13.17
CA TYR A 124 -24.48 -42.55 14.04
C TYR A 124 -25.30 -43.59 13.25
N ALA A 125 -25.56 -43.38 11.95
CA ALA A 125 -26.26 -44.34 11.09
C ALA A 125 -25.31 -45.31 10.38
N GLU A 126 -24.04 -44.95 10.17
CA GLU A 126 -23.02 -45.82 9.57
C GLU A 126 -21.75 -45.87 10.41
N ASN A 127 -21.56 -46.98 11.13
CA ASN A 127 -20.31 -47.34 11.81
C ASN A 127 -19.15 -47.43 10.81
N PHE A 128 -18.46 -46.31 10.55
CA PHE A 128 -17.21 -46.33 9.79
C PHE A 128 -16.00 -46.45 10.72
N GLY A 129 -15.27 -47.55 10.52
CA GLY A 129 -14.10 -47.91 11.30
C GLY A 129 -12.94 -46.92 11.11
N GLY A 130 -12.57 -46.30 12.22
CA GLY A 130 -11.18 -46.29 12.66
C GLY A 130 -10.20 -45.43 11.85
N ARG A 131 -10.42 -44.13 11.78
CA ARG A 131 -9.36 -43.10 11.78
C ARG A 131 -9.92 -41.81 12.39
N ASN A 132 -9.47 -41.48 13.60
CA ASN A 132 -9.79 -40.23 14.29
C ASN A 132 -8.97 -39.09 13.69
N ASP A 133 -9.29 -38.62 12.49
CA ASP A 133 -8.75 -37.37 11.93
C ASP A 133 -9.71 -36.21 12.24
N TYR A 134 -9.95 -36.00 13.54
CA TYR A 134 -10.86 -34.97 14.05
C TYR A 134 -10.56 -33.57 13.46
N GLU A 135 -9.29 -33.25 13.21
CA GLU A 135 -8.92 -31.99 12.53
C GLU A 135 -9.36 -31.93 11.06
N GLY A 136 -9.26 -33.04 10.32
CA GLY A 136 -9.70 -33.10 8.91
C GLY A 136 -11.21 -32.94 8.78
N TYR A 137 -11.96 -33.58 9.69
CA TYR A 137 -13.41 -33.48 9.77
C TYR A 137 -13.88 -32.03 9.99
N TYR A 138 -13.36 -31.35 11.01
CA TYR A 138 -13.72 -29.95 11.25
C TYR A 138 -13.20 -28.99 10.16
N THR A 139 -12.07 -29.30 9.51
CA THR A 139 -11.58 -28.52 8.37
C THR A 139 -12.53 -28.61 7.17
N GLY A 140 -13.05 -29.81 6.86
CA GLY A 140 -14.06 -30.01 5.81
C GLY A 140 -15.37 -29.28 6.13
N ILE A 141 -15.87 -29.40 7.35
CA ILE A 141 -17.10 -28.70 7.75
C ILE A 141 -16.92 -27.18 7.71
N THR A 142 -15.76 -26.67 8.12
CA THR A 142 -15.44 -25.23 8.03
C THR A 142 -15.43 -24.74 6.58
N TRP A 143 -14.94 -25.57 5.66
CA TRP A 143 -14.98 -25.29 4.23
C TRP A 143 -16.41 -25.14 3.72
N ASP A 144 -17.28 -26.11 4.04
CA ASP A 144 -18.68 -26.10 3.65
C ASP A 144 -19.45 -24.94 4.28
N ALA A 145 -19.17 -24.61 5.54
CA ALA A 145 -19.77 -23.46 6.22
C ALA A 145 -19.37 -22.14 5.57
N CYS A 146 -18.10 -21.97 5.19
CA CYS A 146 -17.64 -20.78 4.46
C CYS A 146 -18.34 -20.68 3.10
N PHE A 147 -18.51 -21.81 2.40
CA PHE A 147 -19.21 -21.87 1.12
C PHE A 147 -20.70 -21.52 1.25
N GLU A 148 -21.39 -22.01 2.28
CA GLU A 148 -22.79 -21.70 2.56
C GLU A 148 -22.98 -20.22 2.95
N VAL A 149 -22.17 -19.71 3.89
CA VAL A 149 -22.29 -18.31 4.35
C VAL A 149 -21.94 -17.29 3.26
N SER A 150 -21.03 -17.65 2.35
CA SER A 150 -20.58 -16.76 1.27
C SER A 150 -21.41 -16.87 -0.01
N ASP A 151 -22.57 -17.55 0.01
CA ASP A 151 -23.37 -17.84 -1.19
C ASP A 151 -22.54 -18.45 -2.32
N SER A 152 -21.76 -19.49 -1.98
CA SER A 152 -20.91 -20.24 -2.91
C SER A 152 -19.71 -19.48 -3.50
N SER A 153 -19.28 -18.39 -2.85
CA SER A 153 -18.22 -17.52 -3.40
C SER A 153 -16.87 -17.65 -2.69
N ALA A 154 -16.80 -18.27 -1.52
CA ALA A 154 -15.59 -18.42 -0.73
C ALA A 154 -15.49 -19.79 -0.05
N TYR A 155 -14.26 -20.25 0.11
CA TYR A 155 -13.92 -21.56 0.64
C TYR A 155 -13.08 -21.47 1.92
N SER A 156 -12.87 -20.26 2.44
CA SER A 156 -12.20 -20.06 3.71
C SER A 156 -12.53 -18.69 4.30
N LEU A 157 -12.36 -18.56 5.61
CA LEU A 157 -12.37 -17.25 6.28
C LEU A 157 -11.38 -16.28 5.63
N GLY A 158 -10.21 -16.75 5.17
CA GLY A 158 -9.23 -15.89 4.49
C GLY A 158 -9.76 -15.27 3.18
N GLU A 159 -10.46 -16.04 2.36
CA GLU A 159 -11.11 -15.56 1.15
C GLU A 159 -12.26 -14.62 1.45
N MET A 160 -13.12 -14.97 2.41
CA MET A 160 -14.24 -14.13 2.85
C MET A 160 -13.72 -12.77 3.38
N ARG A 161 -12.64 -12.78 4.17
CA ARG A 161 -11.99 -11.55 4.65
C ARG A 161 -11.50 -10.71 3.49
N THR A 162 -10.87 -11.35 2.50
CA THR A 162 -10.37 -10.66 1.31
C THR A 162 -11.51 -10.03 0.51
N GLN A 163 -12.63 -10.73 0.35
CA GLN A 163 -13.84 -10.19 -0.29
C GLN A 163 -14.40 -8.99 0.48
N LEU A 164 -14.50 -9.10 1.82
CA LEU A 164 -14.97 -8.01 2.67
C LEU A 164 -14.05 -6.78 2.58
N VAL A 165 -12.73 -6.99 2.58
CA VAL A 165 -11.73 -5.92 2.39
C VAL A 165 -11.88 -5.26 1.02
N ASN A 166 -12.04 -6.05 -0.04
CA ASN A 166 -12.16 -5.55 -1.42
C ASN A 166 -13.48 -4.78 -1.65
N GLY A 167 -14.55 -5.16 -0.95
CA GLY A 167 -15.84 -4.48 -0.98
C GLY A 167 -15.95 -3.27 -0.05
N TRP A 168 -14.93 -2.99 0.77
CA TRP A 168 -15.00 -1.95 1.78
C TRP A 168 -14.87 -0.55 1.19
N THR A 169 -15.82 0.34 1.50
CA THR A 169 -15.87 1.71 0.97
C THR A 169 -15.81 2.80 2.04
N GLU A 170 -15.97 2.45 3.31
CA GLU A 170 -16.04 3.39 4.43
C GLU A 170 -14.65 3.70 4.99
N PHE A 171 -14.12 4.88 4.68
CA PHE A 171 -12.82 5.34 5.17
C PHE A 171 -12.95 6.74 5.80
N PRO A 172 -12.17 7.04 6.85
CA PRO A 172 -12.19 8.35 7.48
C PRO A 172 -11.59 9.41 6.53
N SER A 173 -11.97 10.67 6.74
CA SER A 173 -11.38 11.82 6.03
C SER A 173 -9.94 12.10 6.48
N THR A 174 -9.59 11.71 7.71
CA THR A 174 -8.25 11.83 8.30
C THR A 174 -7.86 10.53 8.99
N TRP A 175 -6.60 10.11 8.84
CA TRP A 175 -6.12 8.84 9.40
C TRP A 175 -5.80 8.96 10.89
N PRO A 176 -6.18 7.97 11.73
CA PRO A 176 -6.04 8.07 13.18
C PRO A 176 -4.58 8.22 13.66
N TRP A 177 -3.64 7.54 12.99
CA TRP A 177 -2.20 7.61 13.32
C TRP A 177 -1.52 8.90 12.89
N LEU A 178 -2.22 9.81 12.20
CA LEU A 178 -1.66 11.13 11.87
C LEU A 178 -1.77 12.12 13.04
N HIS A 179 -2.55 11.79 14.08
CA HIS A 179 -2.75 12.68 15.23
C HIS A 179 -1.65 12.56 16.30
N ASP A 180 -0.77 11.56 16.23
CA ASP A 180 0.33 11.34 17.19
C ASP A 180 1.58 12.22 16.91
N GLY A 181 1.42 13.32 16.17
CA GLY A 181 2.50 14.13 15.61
C GLY A 181 2.40 15.64 15.84
N VAL A 182 1.80 16.09 16.95
CA VAL A 182 1.96 17.46 17.48
C VAL A 182 2.45 17.39 18.92
#